data_AF-A0AAD6AUY7-F1
#
_entry.id   AF-A0AAD6AUY7-F1
#
_cell.length_a   1.000
_cell.length_b   1.000
_cell.length_c   1.000
_cell.angle_alpha   90.00
_cell.angle_beta   90.00
_cell.angle_gamma   90.00
#
_symmetry.space_group_name_H-M   'P 1'
#
loop_
_entity.id
_entity.type
_entity.pdbx_description
1 polymer ?
#
loop_
_entity_poly.entity_id
_entity_poly.type
_entity_poly.pdbx_seq_one_letter_code
_entity_poly.pdbx_strand_id
1 'polypeptide(L)'
;GDCENHATLLCSLLLGFGLDAYVCVGTKAKGTPHTWVLTRGTDGSITFWESLTAHRYVHRAIDPDAPPLAPQPKPTSPYRTVGCVFNHHTFRANCQPSDAVELCVFDFQNQSRWKAMSQEALKSVCAPGSTTSLPPLPPLCAPSLDPAAASNQLELELRSLVSEHRKDLDLATLWDDQLSYLLSSALSAYELERCSGVSCGNEEFQDAVRRAVPDGHTFKGFPIHFLHRNARRAFATCLRSPFCEEIVCCRGDHVRLAVRVRVFAYPESACAVWLMFAVKYRSVL
;
A
#
# COMPACT_ATOMS: atom_id res chain seq x y z
N GLY A 1 4.57 -0.22 12.66
CA GLY A 1 3.60 0.65 13.32
C GLY A 1 2.35 -0.15 13.59
N ASP A 2 1.65 0.18 14.65
CA ASP A 2 0.30 -0.31 14.96
C ASP A 2 -0.77 0.49 14.18
N CYS A 3 -2.05 0.14 14.32
CA CYS A 3 -3.11 0.82 13.56
C CYS A 3 -3.24 2.31 13.94
N GLU A 4 -2.92 2.64 15.19
CA GLU A 4 -2.92 3.97 15.79
C GLU A 4 -1.89 4.88 15.13
N ASN A 5 -0.66 4.39 14.94
CA ASN A 5 0.38 5.13 14.22
C ASN A 5 -0.01 5.37 12.76
N HIS A 6 -0.57 4.37 12.07
CA HIS A 6 -0.98 4.52 10.67
C HIS A 6 -2.16 5.50 10.53
N ALA A 7 -3.15 5.45 11.43
CA ALA A 7 -4.25 6.40 11.43
C ALA A 7 -3.78 7.83 11.70
N THR A 8 -2.84 8.00 12.64
CA THR A 8 -2.24 9.32 12.93
C THR A 8 -1.49 9.88 11.73
N LEU A 9 -0.67 9.05 11.06
CA LEU A 9 0.05 9.44 9.85
C LEU A 9 -0.90 9.83 8.70
N LEU A 10 -1.93 9.01 8.44
CA LEU A 10 -2.93 9.29 7.41
C LEU A 10 -3.72 10.56 7.71
N CYS A 11 -4.11 10.79 8.96
CA CYS A 11 -4.77 12.02 9.37
C CYS A 11 -3.90 13.25 9.09
N SER A 12 -2.62 13.21 9.50
CA SER A 12 -1.66 14.28 9.21
C SER A 12 -1.49 14.53 7.72
N LEU A 13 -1.46 13.48 6.91
CA LEU A 13 -1.41 13.61 5.45
C LEU A 13 -2.63 14.32 4.88
N LEU A 14 -3.84 13.89 5.25
CA LEU A 14 -5.08 14.47 4.73
C LEU A 14 -5.23 15.94 5.19
N LEU A 15 -4.82 16.27 6.41
CA LEU A 15 -4.71 17.64 6.90
C LEU A 15 -3.72 18.47 6.06
N GLY A 16 -2.57 17.90 5.69
CA GLY A 16 -1.59 18.53 4.81
C GLY A 16 -2.13 18.84 3.40
N PHE A 17 -3.10 18.07 2.92
CA PHE A 17 -3.84 18.35 1.69
C PHE A 17 -4.99 19.37 1.86
N GLY A 18 -5.18 19.91 3.06
CA GLY A 18 -6.25 20.88 3.36
C GLY A 18 -7.62 20.25 3.60
N LEU A 19 -7.70 18.94 3.84
CA LEU A 19 -8.94 18.27 4.21
C LEU A 19 -9.23 18.42 5.70
N ASP A 20 -10.51 18.54 6.06
CA ASP A 20 -10.95 18.55 7.48
C ASP A 20 -10.93 17.12 8.03
N ALA A 21 -9.78 16.69 8.54
CA ALA A 21 -9.51 15.31 8.93
C ALA A 21 -9.26 15.12 10.44
N TYR A 22 -9.66 13.94 10.93
CA TYR A 22 -9.60 13.55 12.34
C TYR A 22 -9.26 12.06 12.48
N VAL A 23 -8.50 11.71 13.51
CA VAL A 23 -8.38 10.32 13.98
C VAL A 23 -9.59 10.02 14.84
N CYS A 24 -10.27 8.91 14.56
CA CYS A 24 -11.34 8.35 15.39
C CYS A 24 -10.80 7.24 16.28
N VAL A 25 -11.25 7.21 17.54
CA VAL A 25 -10.93 6.15 18.50
C VAL A 25 -12.21 5.45 18.92
N GLY A 26 -12.25 4.14 18.79
CA GLY A 26 -13.45 3.36 19.04
C GLY A 26 -13.24 1.86 18.88
N THR A 27 -14.25 1.15 18.38
CA THR A 27 -14.19 -0.31 18.23
C THR A 27 -14.69 -0.80 16.87
N LYS A 28 -14.25 -2.01 16.49
CA LYS A 28 -14.79 -2.82 15.39
C LYS A 28 -15.77 -3.89 15.91
N ALA A 29 -16.15 -4.83 15.05
CA ALA A 29 -16.89 -6.02 15.42
C ALA A 29 -16.26 -6.73 16.65
N LYS A 30 -17.10 -7.31 17.50
CA LYS A 30 -16.71 -7.98 18.76
C LYS A 30 -16.03 -7.05 19.79
N GLY A 31 -16.17 -5.74 19.66
CA GLY A 31 -15.65 -4.77 20.63
C GLY A 31 -14.13 -4.59 20.60
N THR A 32 -13.45 -5.07 19.55
CA THR A 32 -12.01 -4.90 19.40
C THR A 32 -11.66 -3.41 19.25
N PRO A 33 -10.79 -2.84 20.09
CA PRO A 33 -10.33 -1.46 19.94
C PRO A 33 -9.70 -1.24 18.57
N HIS A 34 -10.04 -0.12 17.93
CA HIS A 34 -9.50 0.23 16.62
C HIS A 34 -9.47 1.74 16.43
N THR A 35 -8.54 2.21 15.60
CA THR A 35 -8.45 3.60 15.18
C THR A 35 -8.52 3.72 13.66
N TRP A 36 -9.22 4.74 13.18
CA TRP A 36 -9.37 5.01 11.75
C TRP A 36 -9.40 6.52 11.52
N VAL A 37 -9.45 6.95 10.26
CA VAL A 37 -9.48 8.39 9.94
C VAL A 37 -10.85 8.78 9.41
N LEU A 38 -11.33 9.96 9.80
CA LEU A 38 -12.55 10.58 9.33
C LEU A 38 -12.21 11.88 8.61
N THR A 39 -12.84 12.12 7.46
CA THR A 39 -12.83 13.42 6.79
C THR A 39 -14.25 13.97 6.66
N ARG A 40 -14.38 15.29 6.83
CA ARG A 40 -15.64 16.02 6.64
C ARG A 40 -15.57 16.80 5.32
N GLY A 41 -16.49 16.50 4.41
CA GLY A 41 -16.67 17.25 3.18
C GLY A 41 -17.28 18.63 3.45
N THR A 42 -17.08 19.57 2.54
CA THR A 42 -17.69 20.90 2.61
C THR A 42 -19.22 20.87 2.51
N ASP A 43 -19.77 19.80 1.93
CA ASP A 43 -21.19 19.48 1.84
C ASP A 43 -21.74 18.79 3.11
N GLY A 44 -20.89 18.59 4.13
CA GLY A 44 -21.24 17.86 5.35
C GLY A 44 -21.14 16.34 5.22
N SER A 45 -20.69 15.82 4.07
CA SER A 45 -20.48 14.39 3.90
C SER A 45 -19.39 13.86 4.84
N ILE A 46 -19.62 12.69 5.41
CA ILE A 46 -18.68 12.05 6.32
C ILE A 46 -18.08 10.83 5.63
N THR A 47 -16.76 10.75 5.62
CA THR A 47 -16.04 9.64 5.02
C THR A 47 -15.05 9.05 6.01
N PHE A 48 -15.11 7.74 6.19
CA PHE A 48 -14.13 6.99 6.97
C PHE A 48 -13.08 6.35 6.06
N TRP A 49 -11.85 6.32 6.54
CA TRP A 49 -10.68 5.77 5.86
C TRP A 49 -10.00 4.73 6.75
N GLU A 50 -9.88 3.51 6.24
CA GLU A 50 -9.13 2.45 6.90
C GLU A 50 -7.64 2.57 6.59
N SER A 51 -6.83 2.88 7.60
CA SER A 51 -5.40 3.19 7.45
C SER A 51 -4.56 2.00 6.98
N LEU A 52 -5.03 0.76 7.23
CA LEU A 52 -4.29 -0.47 6.87
C LEU A 52 -4.65 -1.02 5.48
N THR A 53 -5.77 -0.62 4.90
CA THR A 53 -6.29 -1.24 3.66
C THR A 53 -6.68 -0.22 2.59
N ALA A 54 -6.55 1.07 2.87
CA ALA A 54 -6.99 2.17 2.01
C ALA A 54 -8.48 2.16 1.65
N HIS A 55 -9.30 1.31 2.28
CA HIS A 55 -10.74 1.30 2.06
C HIS A 55 -11.39 2.59 2.54
N ARG A 56 -12.38 3.05 1.77
CA ARG A 56 -13.13 4.27 2.03
C ARG A 56 -14.61 3.94 2.20
N TYR A 57 -15.20 4.41 3.28
CA TYR A 57 -16.61 4.18 3.61
C TYR A 57 -17.33 5.52 3.76
N VAL A 58 -18.36 5.75 2.96
CA VAL A 58 -19.24 6.92 3.13
C VAL A 58 -20.18 6.63 4.29
N HIS A 59 -20.13 7.46 5.33
CA HIS A 59 -20.99 7.36 6.50
C HIS A 59 -22.29 8.12 6.28
N ARG A 60 -23.40 7.47 6.62
CA ARG A 60 -24.73 8.07 6.70
C ARG A 60 -25.36 7.58 7.99
N ALA A 61 -25.64 8.49 8.89
CA ALA A 61 -26.29 8.16 10.16
C ALA A 61 -27.70 7.62 9.89
N ILE A 62 -28.06 6.55 10.59
CA ILE A 62 -29.44 6.06 10.67
C ILE A 62 -30.22 7.04 11.53
N ASP A 63 -31.38 7.48 11.03
CA ASP A 63 -32.29 8.33 11.80
C ASP A 63 -33.33 7.42 12.48
N PRO A 64 -33.23 7.19 13.80
CA PRO A 64 -34.16 6.33 14.52
C PRO A 64 -35.58 6.90 14.57
N ASP A 65 -35.74 8.21 14.37
CA ASP A 65 -37.02 8.91 14.42
C ASP A 65 -37.68 9.04 13.03
N ALA A 66 -37.02 8.56 11.97
CA ALA A 66 -37.56 8.64 10.62
C ALA A 66 -38.77 7.71 10.43
N PRO A 67 -39.70 8.05 9.50
CA PRO A 67 -40.88 7.24 9.23
C PRO A 67 -40.53 5.77 8.90
N PRO A 68 -41.32 4.76 9.33
CA PRO A 68 -41.00 3.34 9.14
C PRO A 68 -40.78 2.90 7.68
N LEU A 69 -41.34 3.64 6.72
CA LEU A 69 -41.24 3.38 5.29
C LEU A 69 -40.07 4.13 4.63
N ALA A 70 -39.37 5.01 5.35
CA ALA A 70 -38.23 5.73 4.82
C ALA A 70 -37.03 4.78 4.66
N PRO A 71 -36.36 4.77 3.49
CA PRO A 71 -35.16 3.95 3.29
C PRO A 71 -34.05 4.37 4.25
N GLN A 72 -33.66 3.47 5.16
CA GLN A 72 -32.55 3.70 6.07
C GLN A 72 -31.22 3.34 5.40
N PRO A 73 -30.14 4.10 5.66
CA PRO A 73 -28.82 3.76 5.15
C PRO A 73 -28.32 2.46 5.78
N LYS A 74 -27.74 1.58 4.96
CA LYS A 74 -27.07 0.38 5.47
C LYS A 74 -25.65 0.73 5.90
N PRO A 75 -25.22 0.35 7.12
CA PRO A 75 -23.83 0.52 7.55
C PRO A 75 -22.88 -0.23 6.62
N THR A 76 -21.95 0.48 6.00
CA THR A 76 -20.95 -0.10 5.07
C THR A 76 -19.60 -0.32 5.73
N SER A 77 -19.29 0.44 6.79
CA SER A 77 -18.02 0.36 7.50
C SER A 77 -18.01 -0.73 8.58
N PRO A 78 -16.83 -1.29 8.92
CA PRO A 78 -16.70 -2.29 9.99
C PRO A 78 -16.73 -1.70 11.41
N TYR A 79 -16.75 -0.37 11.55
CA TYR A 79 -16.68 0.34 12.83
C TYR A 79 -18.02 0.27 13.58
N ARG A 80 -17.94 0.07 14.90
CA ARG A 80 -19.10 -0.16 15.77
C ARG A 80 -19.34 0.96 16.75
N THR A 81 -18.32 1.37 17.49
CA THR A 81 -18.43 2.49 18.44
C THR A 81 -17.38 3.55 18.18
N VAL A 82 -17.66 4.80 18.55
CA VAL A 82 -16.72 5.93 18.52
C VAL A 82 -16.82 6.72 19.82
N GLY A 83 -15.72 6.77 20.58
CA GLY A 83 -15.64 7.46 21.86
C GLY A 83 -15.10 8.87 21.74
N CYS A 84 -14.10 9.08 20.88
CA CYS A 84 -13.54 10.41 20.65
C CYS A 84 -12.95 10.54 19.25
N VAL A 85 -12.76 11.80 18.85
CA VAL A 85 -12.05 12.19 17.64
C VAL A 85 -11.03 13.27 17.96
N PHE A 86 -9.89 13.25 17.29
CA PHE A 86 -8.87 14.27 17.49
C PHE A 86 -8.05 14.56 16.24
N ASN A 87 -7.43 15.73 16.21
CA ASN A 87 -6.40 16.10 15.26
C ASN A 87 -5.35 16.96 15.95
N HIS A 88 -4.44 17.56 15.20
CA HIS A 88 -3.37 18.43 15.70
C HIS A 88 -3.84 19.68 16.49
N HIS A 89 -5.12 20.04 16.43
CA HIS A 89 -5.65 21.26 17.07
C HIS A 89 -6.77 21.01 18.07
N THR A 90 -7.50 19.91 17.92
CA THR A 90 -8.74 19.69 18.68
C THR A 90 -8.86 18.24 19.11
N PHE A 91 -9.40 18.05 20.32
CA PHE A 91 -9.86 16.77 20.83
C PHE A 91 -11.33 16.92 21.20
N ARG A 92 -12.17 15.98 20.76
CA ARG A 92 -13.61 15.99 20.99
C ARG A 92 -14.07 14.61 21.46
N ALA A 93 -14.77 14.58 22.59
CA ALA A 93 -15.41 13.38 23.09
C ALA A 93 -16.86 13.30 22.57
N ASN A 94 -17.28 12.10 22.18
CA ASN A 94 -18.66 11.82 21.83
C ASN A 94 -19.51 11.84 23.10
N CYS A 95 -20.54 12.68 23.14
CA CYS A 95 -21.49 12.78 24.26
C CYS A 95 -22.95 12.58 23.81
N GLN A 96 -23.15 11.96 22.65
CA GLN A 96 -24.46 11.53 22.18
C GLN A 96 -25.02 10.40 23.06
N PRO A 97 -26.35 10.15 23.05
CA PRO A 97 -26.97 9.08 23.84
C PRO A 97 -26.43 7.67 23.55
N SER A 98 -25.87 7.46 22.35
CA SER A 98 -25.20 6.23 21.94
C SER A 98 -23.85 6.56 21.33
N ASP A 99 -22.86 5.70 21.59
CA ASP A 99 -21.56 5.73 20.94
C ASP A 99 -21.52 4.92 19.63
N ALA A 100 -22.63 4.29 19.24
CA ALA A 100 -22.74 3.50 18.03
C ALA A 100 -22.49 4.35 16.78
N VAL A 101 -21.51 3.94 15.95
CA VAL A 101 -21.10 4.68 14.75
C VAL A 101 -22.26 4.87 13.78
N GLU A 102 -23.12 3.87 13.61
CA GLU A 102 -24.25 3.91 12.68
C GLU A 102 -25.31 4.96 13.04
N LEU A 103 -25.45 5.31 14.33
CA LEU A 103 -26.35 6.35 14.82
C LEU A 103 -25.65 7.70 14.99
N CYS A 104 -24.33 7.71 14.96
CA CYS A 104 -23.52 8.86 15.33
C CYS A 104 -23.61 9.97 14.27
N VAL A 105 -23.97 11.17 14.71
CA VAL A 105 -23.95 12.37 13.88
C VAL A 105 -22.68 13.16 14.15
N PHE A 106 -21.80 13.24 13.14
CA PHE A 106 -20.50 13.91 13.21
C PHE A 106 -20.61 15.42 12.96
N ASP A 107 -21.54 16.07 13.66
CA ASP A 107 -21.67 17.52 13.69
C ASP A 107 -20.86 18.10 14.86
N PHE A 108 -19.63 18.52 14.56
CA PHE A 108 -18.71 19.08 15.57
C PHE A 108 -19.04 20.51 15.99
N GLN A 109 -20.02 21.17 15.36
CA GLN A 109 -20.49 22.47 15.81
C GLN A 109 -21.47 22.33 16.99
N ASN A 110 -22.15 21.18 17.08
CA ASN A 110 -23.11 20.91 18.13
C ASN A 110 -22.45 20.35 19.41
N GLN A 111 -22.32 21.21 20.43
CA GLN A 111 -21.69 20.85 21.71
C GLN A 111 -22.48 19.83 22.54
N SER A 112 -23.77 19.63 22.28
CA SER A 112 -24.54 18.57 22.96
C SER A 112 -24.21 17.19 22.42
N ARG A 113 -23.59 17.10 21.23
CA ARG A 113 -23.17 15.85 20.59
C ARG A 113 -21.67 15.60 20.72
N TRP A 114 -20.87 16.66 20.61
CA TRP A 114 -19.41 16.58 20.66
C TRP A 114 -18.83 17.62 21.60
N LYS A 115 -18.33 17.17 22.75
CA LYS A 115 -17.72 18.05 23.75
C LYS A 115 -16.23 18.21 23.45
N ALA A 116 -15.82 19.43 23.12
CA ALA A 116 -14.42 19.76 22.88
C ALA A 116 -13.66 19.89 24.21
N MET A 117 -12.43 19.40 24.24
CA MET A 117 -11.48 19.73 25.30
C MET A 117 -11.05 21.19 25.17
N SER A 118 -10.84 21.88 26.30
CA SER A 118 -10.39 23.28 26.28
C SER A 118 -8.99 23.41 25.68
N GLN A 119 -8.72 24.53 25.02
CA GLN A 119 -7.40 24.76 24.44
C GLN A 119 -6.32 24.85 25.52
N GLU A 120 -6.66 25.32 26.71
CA GLU A 120 -5.74 25.40 27.85
C GLU A 120 -5.36 24.01 28.34
N ALA A 121 -6.31 23.08 28.41
CA ALA A 121 -6.03 21.69 28.77
C ALA A 121 -5.18 21.00 27.69
N LEU A 122 -5.50 21.21 26.41
CA LEU A 122 -4.69 20.70 25.30
C LEU A 122 -3.27 21.27 25.36
N LYS A 123 -3.12 22.58 25.54
CA LYS A 123 -1.80 23.23 25.70
C LYS A 123 -1.06 22.73 26.93
N SER A 124 -1.73 22.43 28.03
CA SER A 124 -1.09 21.89 29.24
C SER A 124 -0.54 20.48 29.02
N VAL A 125 -1.24 19.64 28.26
CA VAL A 125 -0.80 18.27 27.94
C VAL A 125 0.23 18.28 26.81
N CYS A 126 0.15 19.25 25.91
CA CYS A 126 1.03 19.42 24.75
C CYS A 126 2.09 20.53 24.92
N ALA A 127 2.37 21.00 26.15
CA ALA A 127 3.18 22.20 26.40
C ALA A 127 4.65 22.06 25.98
N PRO A 128 5.33 23.18 25.63
CA PRO A 128 6.70 23.18 25.16
C PRO A 128 7.63 22.78 26.31
N GLY A 129 8.16 21.56 26.23
CA GLY A 129 8.89 20.87 27.31
C GLY A 129 8.54 19.38 27.39
N SER A 130 7.31 19.00 26.99
CA SER A 130 6.91 17.60 26.80
C SER A 130 6.92 17.16 25.32
N THR A 131 6.90 18.10 24.38
CA THR A 131 7.31 17.89 22.99
C THR A 131 8.04 19.18 22.57
N THR A 132 9.33 19.07 22.26
CA THR A 132 10.07 20.17 21.63
C THR A 132 9.37 20.48 20.32
N SER A 133 8.94 21.75 20.15
CA SER A 133 8.52 22.37 18.89
C SER A 133 8.07 21.33 17.86
N LEU A 134 6.78 20.95 17.85
CA LEU A 134 6.23 20.12 16.77
C LEU A 134 6.80 20.69 15.47
N PRO A 135 7.68 19.94 14.77
CA PRO A 135 8.23 20.42 13.53
C PRO A 135 7.04 20.83 12.65
N PRO A 136 7.16 21.89 11.83
CA PRO A 136 6.11 22.18 10.86
C PRO A 136 5.74 20.86 10.20
N LEU A 137 4.43 20.53 10.19
CA LEU A 137 3.89 19.27 9.67
C LEU A 137 4.73 18.89 8.45
N PRO A 138 5.62 17.88 8.54
CA PRO A 138 6.53 17.63 7.44
C PRO A 138 5.64 17.35 6.24
N PRO A 139 5.64 18.22 5.21
CA PRO A 139 4.82 17.97 4.06
C PRO A 139 5.34 16.66 3.48
N LEU A 140 4.45 15.70 3.22
CA LEU A 140 4.88 14.48 2.54
C LEU A 140 5.56 14.89 1.25
N CYS A 141 6.87 14.66 1.21
CA CYS A 141 7.64 15.09 0.07
C CYS A 141 7.29 14.17 -1.10
N ALA A 142 7.00 14.78 -2.25
CA ALA A 142 6.86 14.03 -3.48
C ALA A 142 8.11 13.15 -3.68
N PRO A 143 7.98 11.94 -4.22
CA PRO A 143 9.13 11.10 -4.47
C PRO A 143 10.12 11.85 -5.37
N SER A 144 11.35 12.00 -4.90
CA SER A 144 12.45 12.56 -5.71
C SER A 144 12.97 11.57 -6.75
N LEU A 145 12.52 10.32 -6.67
CA LEU A 145 12.94 9.20 -7.48
C LEU A 145 12.10 9.10 -8.75
N ASP A 146 12.74 9.18 -9.92
CA ASP A 146 12.13 8.72 -11.18
C ASP A 146 12.06 7.19 -11.16
N PRO A 147 10.85 6.60 -11.06
CA PRO A 147 10.70 5.16 -10.95
C PRO A 147 11.07 4.44 -12.26
N ALA A 148 10.87 5.07 -13.41
CA ALA A 148 11.18 4.47 -14.71
C ALA A 148 12.70 4.39 -14.92
N ALA A 149 13.41 5.51 -14.68
CA ALA A 149 14.87 5.53 -14.75
C ALA A 149 15.50 4.57 -13.74
N ALA A 150 14.99 4.55 -12.49
CA ALA A 150 15.48 3.63 -11.45
C ALA A 150 15.23 2.16 -11.79
N SER A 151 14.08 1.84 -12.39
CA SER A 151 13.77 0.48 -12.87
C SER A 151 14.75 0.02 -13.94
N ASN A 152 14.97 0.86 -14.95
CA ASN A 152 15.86 0.54 -16.08
C ASN A 152 17.31 0.38 -15.63
N GLN A 153 17.78 1.27 -14.74
CA GLN A 153 19.13 1.19 -14.19
C GLN A 153 19.34 -0.11 -13.40
N LEU A 154 18.40 -0.45 -12.52
CA LEU A 154 18.48 -1.67 -11.71
C LEU A 154 18.37 -2.94 -12.58
N GLU A 155 17.56 -2.91 -13.64
CA GLU A 155 17.48 -3.99 -14.62
C GLU A 155 18.82 -4.20 -15.33
N LEU A 156 19.48 -3.12 -15.79
CA LEU A 156 20.80 -3.18 -16.43
C LEU A 156 21.87 -3.77 -15.50
N GLU A 157 21.91 -3.32 -14.25
CA GLU A 157 22.85 -3.83 -13.25
C GLU A 157 22.63 -5.32 -12.98
N LEU A 158 21.37 -5.77 -12.84
CA LEU A 158 21.05 -7.18 -12.67
C LEU A 158 21.39 -8.02 -13.91
N ARG A 159 21.17 -7.50 -15.13
CA ARG A 159 21.60 -8.16 -16.37
C ARG A 159 23.11 -8.37 -16.38
N SER A 160 23.88 -7.36 -15.97
CA SER A 160 25.33 -7.46 -15.86
C SER A 160 25.75 -8.53 -14.86
N LEU A 161 25.17 -8.52 -13.66
CA LEU A 161 25.48 -9.49 -12.61
C LEU A 161 25.13 -10.94 -13.01
N VAL A 162 23.98 -11.15 -13.67
CA VAL A 162 23.62 -12.48 -14.20
C VAL A 162 24.60 -12.92 -15.29
N SER A 163 24.96 -12.03 -16.20
CA SER A 163 25.88 -12.35 -17.31
C SER A 163 27.27 -12.71 -16.80
N GLU A 164 27.78 -11.97 -15.81
CA GLU A 164 29.05 -12.25 -15.13
C GLU A 164 29.01 -13.59 -14.39
N HIS A 165 27.99 -13.81 -13.56
CA HIS A 165 27.83 -15.06 -12.82
C HIS A 165 27.72 -16.29 -13.74
N ARG A 166 26.99 -16.17 -14.85
CA ARG A 166 26.87 -17.25 -15.84
C ARG A 166 28.18 -17.49 -16.59
N LYS A 167 28.94 -16.43 -16.88
CA LYS A 167 30.26 -16.55 -17.49
C LYS A 167 31.23 -17.33 -16.59
N ASP A 168 31.20 -17.11 -15.28
CA ASP A 168 32.01 -17.86 -14.30
C ASP A 168 31.65 -19.36 -14.26
N LEU A 169 30.47 -19.73 -14.74
CA LEU A 169 29.99 -21.12 -14.85
C LEU A 169 30.11 -21.69 -16.27
N ASP A 170 30.79 -20.99 -17.18
CA ASP A 170 30.92 -21.32 -18.60
C ASP A 170 29.55 -21.46 -19.33
N LEU A 171 28.56 -20.66 -18.92
CA LEU A 171 27.22 -20.65 -19.51
C LEU A 171 27.03 -19.46 -20.45
N ALA A 172 26.52 -19.72 -21.66
CA ALA A 172 26.10 -18.66 -22.58
C ALA A 172 24.90 -17.88 -22.02
N THR A 173 24.88 -16.56 -22.20
CA THR A 173 23.78 -15.69 -21.76
C THR A 173 23.14 -15.03 -22.95
N LEU A 174 21.87 -15.35 -23.21
CA LEU A 174 21.06 -14.75 -24.26
C LEU A 174 19.83 -14.11 -23.63
N TRP A 175 19.69 -12.79 -23.78
CA TRP A 175 18.54 -12.04 -23.28
C TRP A 175 17.36 -12.10 -24.24
N ASP A 176 16.15 -12.10 -23.68
CA ASP A 176 14.87 -12.02 -24.40
C ASP A 176 14.09 -10.80 -23.90
N ASP A 177 14.21 -9.70 -24.64
CA ASP A 177 13.56 -8.43 -24.30
C ASP A 177 12.03 -8.48 -24.42
N GLN A 178 11.50 -9.33 -25.31
CA GLN A 178 10.05 -9.53 -25.43
C GLN A 178 9.53 -10.23 -24.18
N LEU A 179 10.20 -11.28 -23.72
CA LEU A 179 9.82 -11.96 -22.48
C LEU A 179 9.95 -11.01 -21.29
N SER A 180 11.05 -10.25 -21.18
CA SER A 180 11.20 -9.20 -20.16
C SER A 180 10.06 -8.18 -20.18
N TYR A 181 9.61 -7.77 -21.37
CA TYR A 181 8.47 -6.87 -21.51
C TYR A 181 7.19 -7.49 -20.94
N LEU A 182 6.90 -8.77 -21.24
CA LEU A 182 5.73 -9.47 -20.72
C LEU A 182 5.69 -9.57 -19.20
N LEU A 183 6.86 -9.73 -18.54
CA LEU A 183 6.93 -9.76 -17.07
C LEU A 183 6.46 -8.43 -16.43
N SER A 184 6.41 -7.33 -17.19
CA SER A 184 5.99 -6.02 -16.69
C SER A 184 4.57 -6.02 -16.13
N SER A 185 3.65 -6.76 -16.75
CA SER A 185 2.25 -6.82 -16.30
C SER A 185 2.14 -7.57 -14.98
N ALA A 186 2.85 -8.70 -14.83
CA ALA A 186 2.91 -9.46 -13.60
C ALA A 186 3.45 -8.64 -12.42
N LEU A 187 4.56 -7.92 -12.61
CA LEU A 187 5.11 -7.07 -11.54
C LEU A 187 4.18 -5.93 -11.14
N SER A 188 3.43 -5.38 -12.09
CA SER A 188 2.42 -4.34 -11.81
C SER A 188 1.23 -4.91 -11.04
N ALA A 189 0.78 -6.12 -11.42
CA ALA A 189 -0.28 -6.84 -10.73
C ALA A 189 0.10 -7.19 -9.29
N TYR A 190 1.33 -7.67 -9.05
CA TYR A 190 1.78 -8.00 -7.69
C TYR A 190 1.81 -6.79 -6.76
N GLU A 191 2.22 -5.62 -7.25
CA GLU A 191 2.17 -4.40 -6.44
C GLU A 191 0.73 -3.95 -6.18
N LEU A 192 -0.12 -4.01 -7.19
CA LEU A 192 -1.52 -3.62 -7.06
C LEU A 192 -2.25 -4.55 -6.06
N GLU A 193 -2.02 -5.85 -6.14
CA GLU A 193 -2.55 -6.83 -5.19
C GLU A 193 -2.05 -6.55 -3.77
N ARG A 194 -0.76 -6.19 -3.62
CA ARG A 194 -0.21 -5.82 -2.31
C ARG A 194 -0.84 -4.56 -1.72
N CYS A 195 -1.15 -3.57 -2.57
CA CYS A 195 -1.73 -2.29 -2.13
C CYS A 195 -3.24 -2.38 -1.86
N SER A 196 -3.97 -3.17 -2.66
CA SER A 196 -5.43 -3.21 -2.66
C SER A 196 -6.03 -4.49 -2.05
N GLY A 197 -5.24 -5.55 -1.92
CA GLY A 197 -5.72 -6.89 -1.58
C GLY A 197 -6.48 -7.58 -2.71
N VAL A 198 -6.57 -6.98 -3.90
CA VAL A 198 -7.30 -7.52 -5.05
C VAL A 198 -6.32 -8.02 -6.11
N SER A 199 -6.38 -9.32 -6.41
CA SER A 199 -5.60 -9.91 -7.50
C SER A 199 -6.25 -9.59 -8.85
N CYS A 200 -5.43 -9.21 -9.83
CA CYS A 200 -5.88 -8.87 -11.18
C CYS A 200 -4.76 -9.18 -12.20
N GLY A 201 -5.11 -9.47 -13.45
CA GLY A 201 -4.14 -9.58 -14.55
C GLY A 201 -3.36 -10.90 -14.64
N ASN A 202 -3.61 -11.87 -13.76
CA ASN A 202 -2.87 -13.14 -13.74
C ASN A 202 -3.22 -14.03 -14.94
N GLU A 203 -4.49 -14.08 -15.34
CA GLU A 203 -4.92 -14.90 -16.48
C GLU A 203 -4.35 -14.37 -17.80
N GLU A 204 -4.39 -13.06 -18.00
CA GLU A 204 -3.85 -12.38 -19.18
C GLU A 204 -2.33 -12.52 -19.26
N PHE A 205 -1.64 -12.46 -18.11
CA PHE A 205 -0.20 -12.72 -18.05
C PHE A 205 0.12 -14.16 -18.43
N GLN A 206 -0.58 -15.14 -17.87
CA GLN A 206 -0.37 -16.55 -18.21
C GLN A 206 -0.61 -16.80 -19.70
N ASP A 207 -1.67 -16.23 -20.27
CA ASP A 207 -1.97 -16.41 -21.69
C ASP A 207 -0.92 -15.73 -22.59
N ALA A 208 -0.44 -14.55 -22.22
CA ALA A 208 0.64 -13.87 -22.93
C ALA A 208 1.96 -14.66 -22.90
N VAL A 209 2.31 -15.25 -21.76
CA VAL A 209 3.49 -16.11 -21.63
C VAL A 209 3.33 -17.39 -22.45
N ARG A 210 2.18 -18.06 -22.38
CA ARG A 210 1.90 -19.26 -23.21
C ARG A 210 2.05 -18.98 -24.70
N ARG A 211 1.61 -17.81 -25.16
CA ARG A 211 1.78 -17.39 -26.56
C ARG A 211 3.22 -17.03 -26.94
N ALA A 212 4.06 -16.64 -25.98
CA ALA A 212 5.45 -16.24 -26.22
C ALA A 212 6.47 -17.38 -26.03
N VAL A 213 6.05 -18.49 -25.42
CA VAL A 213 6.85 -19.69 -25.20
C VAL A 213 6.50 -20.70 -26.29
N PRO A 214 7.43 -21.04 -27.20
CA PRO A 214 7.15 -21.97 -28.28
C PRO A 214 6.81 -23.37 -27.77
N ASP A 215 6.09 -24.15 -28.58
CA ASP A 215 5.80 -25.54 -28.26
C ASP A 215 7.09 -26.34 -27.95
N GLY A 216 7.01 -27.20 -26.93
CA GLY A 216 8.15 -27.98 -26.43
C GLY A 216 9.17 -27.18 -25.61
N HIS A 217 8.92 -25.89 -25.34
CA HIS A 217 9.72 -25.10 -24.40
C HIS A 217 9.04 -25.02 -23.02
N THR A 218 9.88 -24.91 -22.00
CA THR A 218 9.49 -24.68 -20.62
C THR A 218 9.75 -23.23 -20.25
N PHE A 219 8.82 -22.61 -19.52
CA PHE A 219 9.01 -21.32 -18.89
C PHE A 219 9.09 -21.48 -17.37
N LYS A 220 10.09 -20.84 -16.76
CA LYS A 220 10.19 -20.66 -15.31
C LYS A 220 10.32 -19.18 -15.01
N GLY A 221 9.62 -18.69 -14.00
CA GLY A 221 9.67 -17.30 -13.56
C GLY A 221 9.55 -17.21 -12.05
N PHE A 222 10.33 -16.33 -11.43
CA PHE A 222 10.35 -16.16 -9.98
C PHE A 222 10.29 -14.67 -9.62
N PRO A 223 9.13 -14.16 -9.14
CA PRO A 223 9.00 -12.79 -8.68
C PRO A 223 9.49 -12.64 -7.24
N ILE A 224 10.14 -11.52 -6.93
CA ILE A 224 10.61 -11.19 -5.59
C ILE A 224 10.54 -9.68 -5.35
N HIS A 225 10.28 -9.31 -4.09
CA HIS A 225 10.05 -7.93 -3.67
C HIS A 225 11.11 -7.47 -2.65
N PHE A 226 11.59 -6.23 -2.82
CA PHE A 226 12.52 -5.56 -1.93
C PHE A 226 12.07 -4.14 -1.60
N LEU A 227 12.52 -3.62 -0.46
CA LEU A 227 12.34 -2.22 -0.05
C LEU A 227 13.61 -1.38 -0.29
N HIS A 228 14.48 -1.84 -1.20
CA HIS A 228 15.76 -1.19 -1.51
C HIS A 228 16.13 -1.37 -2.98
N ARG A 229 17.00 -0.49 -3.49
CA ARG A 229 17.44 -0.48 -4.89
C ARG A 229 18.87 -1.01 -5.12
N ASN A 230 19.45 -1.73 -4.15
CA ASN A 230 20.80 -2.26 -4.28
C ASN A 230 20.81 -3.58 -5.10
N ALA A 231 21.30 -3.52 -6.34
CA ALA A 231 21.33 -4.65 -7.27
C ALA A 231 22.12 -5.85 -6.75
N ARG A 232 23.34 -5.63 -6.23
CA ARG A 232 24.21 -6.70 -5.73
C ARG A 232 23.58 -7.43 -4.55
N ARG A 233 22.99 -6.68 -3.61
CA ARG A 233 22.28 -7.25 -2.44
C ARG A 233 21.04 -8.02 -2.87
N ALA A 234 20.28 -7.49 -3.83
CA ALA A 234 19.12 -8.16 -4.39
C ALA A 234 19.53 -9.47 -5.09
N PHE A 235 20.53 -9.43 -5.97
CA PHE A 235 21.04 -10.59 -6.70
C PHE A 235 21.59 -11.68 -5.77
N ALA A 236 22.43 -11.32 -4.79
CA ALA A 236 22.92 -12.27 -3.80
C ALA A 236 21.78 -12.91 -2.98
N THR A 237 20.68 -12.19 -2.76
CA THR A 237 19.48 -12.75 -2.11
C THR A 237 18.72 -13.69 -3.02
N CYS A 238 18.63 -13.36 -4.31
CA CYS A 238 18.01 -14.21 -5.31
C CYS A 238 18.75 -15.55 -5.45
N LEU A 239 20.09 -15.54 -5.51
CA LEU A 239 20.89 -16.77 -5.58
C LEU A 239 20.76 -17.70 -4.37
N ARG A 240 20.29 -17.21 -3.21
CA ARG A 240 19.99 -18.08 -2.06
C ARG A 240 18.66 -18.84 -2.19
N SER A 241 17.81 -18.45 -3.14
CA SER A 241 16.56 -19.15 -3.44
C SER A 241 16.84 -20.23 -4.50
N PRO A 242 16.55 -21.53 -4.22
CA PRO A 242 16.81 -22.59 -5.18
C PRO A 242 16.06 -22.38 -6.50
N PHE A 243 14.84 -21.84 -6.45
CA PHE A 243 14.06 -21.53 -7.65
C PHE A 243 14.73 -20.49 -8.56
N CYS A 244 15.33 -19.46 -7.96
CA CYS A 244 15.98 -18.41 -8.74
C CYS A 244 17.37 -18.86 -9.20
N GLU A 245 18.09 -19.62 -8.38
CA GLU A 245 19.33 -20.27 -8.77
C GLU A 245 19.11 -21.19 -9.99
N GLU A 246 18.06 -22.03 -9.98
CA GLU A 246 17.70 -22.86 -11.13
C GLU A 246 17.44 -22.05 -12.41
N ILE A 247 16.80 -20.88 -12.29
CA ILE A 247 16.53 -19.99 -13.43
C ILE A 247 17.85 -19.39 -13.95
N VAL A 248 18.65 -18.81 -13.06
CA VAL A 248 19.89 -18.11 -13.40
C VAL A 248 20.97 -19.09 -13.90
N CYS A 249 21.04 -20.29 -13.35
CA CYS A 249 21.98 -21.35 -13.72
C CYS A 249 21.40 -22.34 -14.74
N CYS A 250 20.25 -22.03 -15.33
CA CYS A 250 19.56 -22.91 -16.27
C CYS A 250 20.47 -23.32 -17.44
N ARG A 251 20.46 -24.64 -17.72
CA ARG A 251 21.16 -25.31 -18.83
C ARG A 251 20.12 -26.01 -19.70
N GLY A 252 20.37 -26.02 -21.01
CA GLY A 252 19.49 -26.66 -21.98
C GLY A 252 19.69 -26.06 -23.37
N ASP A 253 18.86 -26.50 -24.30
CA ASP A 253 18.85 -25.94 -25.65
C ASP A 253 17.98 -24.67 -25.69
N HIS A 254 18.38 -23.70 -26.51
CA HIS A 254 17.63 -22.46 -26.73
C HIS A 254 17.30 -21.69 -25.43
N VAL A 255 18.22 -21.72 -24.45
CA VAL A 255 18.08 -20.97 -23.19
C VAL A 255 18.03 -19.47 -23.48
N ARG A 256 16.94 -18.84 -23.07
CA ARG A 256 16.70 -17.39 -23.19
C ARG A 256 16.29 -16.86 -21.82
N LEU A 257 17.09 -15.94 -21.29
CA LEU A 257 16.87 -15.32 -20.00
C LEU A 257 16.13 -14.00 -20.16
N ALA A 258 15.30 -13.69 -19.17
CA ALA A 258 14.64 -12.42 -19.03
C ALA A 258 14.79 -11.96 -17.58
N VAL A 259 15.05 -10.68 -17.41
CA VAL A 259 14.92 -10.00 -16.13
C VAL A 259 14.08 -8.77 -16.34
N ARG A 260 13.16 -8.53 -15.41
CA ARG A 260 12.36 -7.32 -15.39
C ARG A 260 12.35 -6.73 -14.00
N VAL A 261 12.46 -5.42 -13.91
CA VAL A 261 12.38 -4.67 -12.66
C VAL A 261 11.31 -3.60 -12.77
N ARG A 262 10.53 -3.42 -11.70
CA ARG A 262 9.60 -2.31 -11.52
C ARG A 262 9.84 -1.69 -10.15
N VAL A 263 10.20 -0.42 -10.16
CA VAL A 263 10.29 0.41 -8.96
C VAL A 263 9.00 1.22 -8.86
N PHE A 264 8.35 1.17 -7.71
CA PHE A 264 7.19 1.96 -7.35
C PHE A 264 7.65 2.96 -6.30
N ALA A 265 7.51 4.24 -6.61
CA ALA A 265 7.92 5.32 -5.71
C ALA A 265 6.75 5.73 -4.83
N TYR A 266 7.05 5.89 -3.55
CA TYR A 266 6.15 6.36 -2.51
C TYR A 266 6.66 7.68 -1.95
N PRO A 267 5.81 8.46 -1.25
CA PRO A 267 6.26 9.65 -0.54
C PRO A 267 7.46 9.38 0.37
N GLU A 268 8.21 10.44 0.70
CA GLU A 268 9.44 10.35 1.52
C GLU A 268 10.56 9.51 0.89
N SER A 269 10.58 9.43 -0.45
CA SER A 269 11.57 8.62 -1.20
C SER A 269 11.57 7.13 -0.83
N ALA A 270 10.50 6.64 -0.19
CA ALA A 270 10.26 5.22 -0.02
C ALA A 270 10.00 4.58 -1.39
N CYS A 271 10.36 3.30 -1.54
CA CYS A 271 10.07 2.57 -2.77
C CYS A 271 9.81 1.09 -2.51
N ALA A 272 8.93 0.51 -3.32
CA ALA A 272 8.83 -0.93 -3.48
C ALA A 272 9.53 -1.31 -4.79
N VAL A 273 10.36 -2.34 -4.74
CA VAL A 273 11.11 -2.83 -5.88
C VAL A 273 10.70 -4.26 -6.13
N TRP A 274 9.99 -4.48 -7.21
CA TRP A 274 9.68 -5.80 -7.71
C TRP A 274 10.68 -6.17 -8.80
N LEU A 275 11.21 -7.38 -8.74
CA LEU A 275 12.00 -7.96 -9.80
C LEU A 275 11.54 -9.38 -10.10
N MET A 276 11.71 -9.79 -11.34
CA MET A 276 11.41 -11.15 -11.76
C MET A 276 12.52 -11.63 -12.70
N PHE A 277 13.16 -12.73 -12.31
CA PHE A 277 13.99 -13.51 -13.22
C PHE A 277 13.12 -14.55 -13.88
N ALA A 278 13.31 -14.73 -15.18
CA ALA A 278 12.65 -15.78 -15.93
C ALA A 278 13.60 -16.41 -16.95
N VAL A 279 13.30 -17.64 -17.32
CA VAL A 279 13.98 -18.35 -18.40
C VAL A 279 12.95 -19.09 -19.22
N LYS A 280 13.12 -19.07 -20.54
CA LYS A 280 12.51 -20.05 -21.43
C LYS A 280 13.59 -20.89 -22.08
N TYR A 281 13.39 -22.19 -22.15
CA TYR A 281 14.36 -23.12 -22.70
C TYR A 281 13.66 -24.36 -23.23
N ARG A 282 14.29 -25.08 -24.15
CA ARG A 282 13.83 -26.39 -24.59
C ARG A 282 14.43 -27.44 -23.67
N SER A 283 13.58 -28.22 -23.00
CA SER A 283 14.05 -29.33 -22.18
C SER A 283 14.66 -30.39 -23.08
N VAL A 284 15.90 -30.79 -22.79
CA VAL A 284 16.47 -32.01 -23.38
C VAL A 284 15.93 -33.15 -22.51
N LEU A 285 15.11 -34.01 -23.10
CA LEU A 285 14.72 -35.29 -22.49
C LEU A 285 15.91 -36.25 -22.56
#